data_AF-A0A0Q8R143-F1
#
_entry.id   AF-A0A0Q8R143-F1
#
_cell.length_a   1.000
_cell.length_b   1.000
_cell.length_c   1.000
_cell.angle_alpha   90.00
_cell.angle_beta   90.00
_cell.angle_gamma   90.00
#
_symmetry.space_group_name_H-M   'P 1'
#
loop_
_entity.id
_entity.type
_entity.pdbx_description
1 polymer ?
#
loop_
_entity_poly.entity_id
_entity_poly.type
_entity_poly.pdbx_seq_one_letter_code
_entity_poly.pdbx_strand_id
1 'polypeptide(L)' 'MEKRTPSHMTSQARLRPSRTVQAPQRYEGIGNALRLAYGPDSYGLPDEMMGLLSKLDAK' A
#
# COMPACT_ATOMS: atom_id res chain seq x y z
N MET A 1 -11.90 -40.59 -52.35
CA MET A 1 -12.51 -39.60 -51.43
C MET A 1 -11.56 -39.45 -50.25
N GLU A 2 -10.64 -38.49 -50.33
CA GLU A 2 -9.56 -38.30 -49.35
C GLU A 2 -10.11 -37.72 -48.04
N LYS A 3 -9.82 -38.36 -46.91
CA LYS A 3 -10.18 -37.83 -45.60
C LYS A 3 -9.05 -36.94 -45.11
N ARG A 4 -9.24 -35.62 -45.20
CA ARG A 4 -8.31 -34.63 -44.62
C ARG A 4 -8.43 -34.65 -43.11
N THR A 5 -7.40 -35.14 -42.44
CA THR A 5 -7.24 -35.07 -40.98
C THR A 5 -7.01 -33.61 -40.57
N PRO A 6 -7.83 -33.00 -39.70
CA PRO A 6 -7.52 -31.69 -39.17
C PRO A 6 -6.43 -31.86 -38.10
N SER A 7 -5.19 -31.55 -38.46
CA SER A 7 -4.09 -31.38 -37.52
C SER A 7 -4.44 -30.23 -36.56
N HIS A 8 -4.86 -30.58 -35.35
CA HIS A 8 -4.96 -29.67 -34.21
C HIS A 8 -3.56 -29.19 -33.85
N MET A 9 -3.12 -28.09 -34.46
CA MET A 9 -1.98 -27.32 -33.98
C MET A 9 -2.43 -26.61 -32.71
N THR A 10 -2.33 -27.29 -31.56
CA THR A 10 -2.45 -26.66 -30.26
C THR A 10 -1.24 -25.75 -30.10
N SER A 11 -1.41 -24.48 -30.47
CA SER A 11 -0.48 -23.40 -30.15
C SER A 11 -0.42 -23.25 -28.63
N GLN A 12 0.44 -24.04 -27.99
CA GLN A 12 0.67 -23.98 -26.56
C GLN A 12 1.49 -22.71 -26.29
N ALA A 13 0.79 -21.58 -26.18
CA ALA A 13 1.36 -20.35 -25.67
C ALA A 13 1.88 -20.65 -24.26
N ARG A 14 3.21 -20.69 -24.12
CA ARG A 14 3.89 -20.82 -22.82
C ARG A 14 3.69 -19.51 -22.06
N LEU A 15 2.51 -19.35 -21.48
CA LEU A 15 2.24 -18.31 -20.50
C LEU A 15 3.18 -18.59 -19.32
N ARG A 16 4.25 -17.79 -19.22
CA ARG A 16 5.09 -17.80 -18.02
C ARG A 16 4.17 -17.51 -16.83
N PRO A 17 4.26 -18.28 -15.72
CA PRO A 17 3.47 -17.98 -14.53
C PRO A 17 3.81 -16.56 -14.10
N SER A 18 2.83 -15.66 -14.16
CA SER A 18 2.98 -14.32 -13.59
C SER A 18 3.22 -14.50 -12.11
N ARG A 19 4.43 -14.16 -11.66
CA ARG A 19 4.78 -14.19 -10.25
C ARG A 19 3.82 -13.24 -9.54
N THR A 20 2.93 -13.78 -8.72
CA THR A 20 1.99 -13.00 -7.92
C THR A 20 2.80 -12.11 -6.99
N VAL A 21 2.90 -10.83 -7.33
CA VAL A 21 3.51 -9.82 -6.47
C VAL A 21 2.54 -9.64 -5.30
N GLN A 22 2.94 -10.12 -4.12
CA GLN A 22 2.15 -9.88 -2.91
C GLN A 22 2.19 -8.38 -2.61
N ALA A 23 1.03 -7.83 -2.23
CA ALA A 23 0.97 -6.46 -1.75
C ALA A 23 1.87 -6.32 -0.50
N PRO A 24 2.60 -5.20 -0.36
CA PRO A 24 3.36 -4.91 0.85
C PRO A 24 2.46 -5.08 2.08
N GLN A 25 3.03 -5.55 3.19
CA GLN A 25 2.25 -5.65 4.42
C GLN A 25 1.71 -4.28 4.81
N ARG A 26 0.55 -4.25 5.49
CA ARG A 26 0.01 -3.01 6.04
C ARG A 26 1.12 -2.35 6.88
N TYR A 27 1.30 -1.05 6.66
CA TYR A 27 2.32 -0.20 7.30
C TYR A 27 3.76 -0.33 6.76
N GLU A 28 4.03 -1.17 5.75
CA GLU A 28 5.32 -1.10 5.04
C GLU A 28 5.43 0.14 4.14
N GLY A 29 6.65 0.64 3.96
CA GLY A 29 6.94 1.78 3.09
C GLY A 29 6.43 3.13 3.62
N ILE A 30 5.54 3.78 2.86
CA ILE A 30 5.07 5.15 3.11
C ILE A 30 4.38 5.27 4.48
N GLY A 31 3.65 4.22 4.91
CA GLY A 31 2.99 4.23 6.22
C GLY A 31 3.98 4.36 7.38
N ASN A 32 5.10 3.64 7.34
CA ASN A 32 6.17 3.78 8.33
C ASN A 32 6.86 5.14 8.23
N ALA A 33 7.09 5.65 7.01
CA ALA A 33 7.69 6.97 6.82
C ALA A 33 6.83 8.10 7.42
N LEU A 34 5.52 8.07 7.20
CA LEU A 34 4.58 9.02 7.79
C LEU A 34 4.51 8.88 9.31
N ARG A 35 4.49 7.65 9.83
CA ARG A 35 4.50 7.43 11.29
C ARG A 35 5.76 7.96 11.96
N LEU A 36 6.91 7.88 11.30
CA LEU A 36 8.15 8.47 11.77
C LEU A 36 8.11 10.00 11.69
N ALA A 37 7.56 10.56 10.61
CA ALA A 37 7.49 12.00 10.40
C ALA A 37 6.51 12.72 11.36
N TYR A 38 5.43 12.04 11.76
CA TYR A 38 4.37 12.60 12.61
C TYR A 38 4.20 11.83 13.92
N GLY A 39 5.28 11.20 14.40
CA GLY A 39 5.25 10.47 15.67
C GLY A 39 4.85 11.39 16.83
N PRO A 40 4.18 10.87 17.88
CA PRO A 40 3.72 11.69 19.01
C PRO A 40 4.86 12.45 19.71
N ASP A 41 6.08 11.92 19.69
CA ASP A 41 7.26 12.56 20.29
C ASP A 41 7.84 13.69 19.42
N SER A 42 7.44 13.77 18.14
CA SER A 42 7.96 14.77 17.19
C SER A 42 7.26 16.12 17.26
N TYR A 43 6.11 16.18 17.94
CA TYR A 43 5.29 17.39 18.03
C TYR A 43 4.92 17.65 19.49
N GLY A 44 5.86 18.24 20.24
CA GLY A 44 5.50 18.94 21.46
C GLY A 44 4.50 20.03 21.11
N LEU A 45 3.38 20.11 21.84
CA LEU A 45 2.37 21.15 21.60
C LEU A 45 3.01 22.52 21.88
N PRO A 46 3.00 23.48 20.94
CA PRO A 46 3.55 24.80 21.16
C PRO A 46 2.93 25.49 22.38
N ASP A 47 3.71 26.25 23.15
CA ASP A 47 3.25 26.93 24.37
C ASP A 47 2.03 27.83 24.12
N GLU A 48 1.96 28.45 22.94
CA GLU A 48 0.83 29.26 22.51
C GLU A 48 -0.47 28.44 22.43
N MET A 49 -0.39 27.20 21.93
CA MET A 49 -1.54 26.28 21.87
C MET A 49 -1.96 25.81 23.27
N MET A 50 -1.01 25.59 24.19
CA MET A 50 -1.36 25.33 25.59
C MET A 50 -2.12 26.50 26.21
N GLY A 51 -1.67 27.73 25.98
CA GLY A 51 -2.35 28.92 26.50
C GLY A 51 -3.77 29.11 25.97
N LEU A 52 -4.04 28.67 24.74
CA LEU A 52 -5.40 28.63 24.18
C LEU A 52 -6.26 27.54 24.83
N LEU A 53 -5.70 26.34 25.06
CA LEU A 53 -6.41 25.25 25.75
C LEU A 53 -6.77 25.61 27.19
N SER A 54 -5.87 26.27 27.92
CA SER A 54 -6.17 26.72 29.30
C SER A 54 -7.33 27.71 29.35
N LYS A 55 -7.52 28.53 28.32
CA LYS A 55 -8.67 29.45 28.22
C LYS A 55 -9.97 28.73 27.90
N LEU A 56 -9.90 27.61 27.19
CA LEU A 56 -11.06 26.76 26.91
C LEU A 56 -11.50 26.01 28.17
N ASP A 57 -10.55 25.49 28.95
CA ASP A 57 -10.80 24.72 30.18
C ASP A 57 -11.26 25.60 31.35
N ALA A 58 -10.87 26.87 31.37
CA ALA A 58 -11.30 27.85 32.36
C ALA A 58 -12.76 28.33 32.21
N LYS A 59 -13.56 27.71 31.33
CA LYS A 59 -14.95 28.06 31.05
C LYS A 59 -15.90 26.99 31.54
#